data_AF-S0FX05-F1
#
_entry.id   AF-S0FX05-F1
#
_cell.length_a   1.000
_cell.length_b   1.000
_cell.length_c   1.000
_cell.angle_alpha   90.00
_cell.angle_beta   90.00
_cell.angle_gamma   90.00
#
_symmetry.space_group_name_H-M   'P 1'
#
loop_
_entity.id
_entity.type
_entity.pdbx_description
1 polymer ?
#
loop_
_entity_poly.entity_id
_entity_poly.type
_entity_poly.pdbx_seq_one_letter_code
_entity_poly.pdbx_strand_id
1 'polypeptide(L)'
;MKKCMKKIIAGLLSALLICLGVNSYSYAAVNIAESANVKVFVGGQRVRFSSNPIAVNGQILLNGKELLVKLGIPNDNKHIQLDKNQKNLIINTGKKQIKMTVDSTRAAVGKSSGVLNAAPVLYKNIYYIPAKSTAQLLDMKYAWDAEQKSVYIQKSSDYNRVKAVLDKAVAASKAAGRYEVEYSKESISDYGDYPVTGKASTVSKVDKEKMIMTIKGNGRDSANGSDTGISEYYLYNNYIYSKNFFKDRWEKKLISEQEYRYWILNYDAGSFEISDILYCGLTIQENKKDNTILLKGNAFLHANKEDYEFEPVDTYLEISINKNNHLINRITLTHSEYLDSDYFGRYLYSSSETYEYRNYNGNFAVETPDESQMEVEGEQQALNALY
;
A
#
# COMPACT_ATOMS: atom_id res chain seq x y z
N MET A 1 -81.10 15.99 -5.93
CA MET A 1 -79.95 16.86 -5.51
C MET A 1 -78.88 16.14 -4.66
N LYS A 2 -79.21 15.29 -3.67
CA LYS A 2 -78.20 14.63 -2.79
C LYS A 2 -77.16 13.73 -3.48
N LYS A 3 -77.45 13.13 -4.65
CA LYS A 3 -76.50 12.30 -5.41
C LYS A 3 -75.48 13.09 -6.24
N CYS A 4 -75.78 14.34 -6.61
CA CYS A 4 -74.89 15.17 -7.43
C CYS A 4 -73.80 15.85 -6.58
N MET A 5 -74.13 16.23 -5.33
CA MET A 5 -73.20 16.86 -4.39
C MET A 5 -72.07 15.92 -3.91
N LYS A 6 -72.33 14.61 -3.78
CA LYS A 6 -71.32 13.62 -3.37
C LYS A 6 -70.22 13.40 -4.41
N LYS A 7 -70.53 13.54 -5.71
CA LYS A 7 -69.55 13.38 -6.80
C LYS A 7 -68.63 14.60 -6.96
N ILE A 8 -69.15 15.79 -6.67
CA ILE A 8 -68.37 17.04 -6.71
C ILE A 8 -67.41 17.12 -5.50
N ILE A 9 -67.85 16.71 -4.31
CA ILE A 9 -66.99 16.67 -3.11
C ILE A 9 -65.89 15.61 -3.24
N ALA A 10 -66.19 14.43 -3.81
CA ALA A 10 -65.18 13.40 -4.06
C ALA A 10 -64.14 13.84 -5.10
N GLY A 11 -64.55 14.56 -6.15
CA GLY A 11 -63.62 15.11 -7.16
C GLY A 11 -62.71 16.22 -6.62
N LEU A 12 -63.21 17.08 -5.74
CA LEU A 12 -62.42 18.13 -5.08
C LEU A 12 -61.42 17.58 -4.05
N LEU A 13 -61.76 16.49 -3.33
CA LEU A 13 -60.82 15.83 -2.42
C LEU A 13 -59.67 15.13 -3.17
N SER A 14 -59.95 14.54 -4.34
CA SER A 14 -58.92 13.90 -5.17
C SER A 14 -57.97 14.91 -5.83
N ALA A 15 -58.44 16.11 -6.18
CA ALA A 15 -57.58 17.18 -6.70
C ALA A 15 -56.69 17.79 -5.61
N LEU A 16 -57.17 17.88 -4.36
CA LEU A 16 -56.40 18.41 -3.24
C LEU A 16 -55.26 17.47 -2.78
N LEU A 17 -55.43 16.15 -2.92
CA LEU A 17 -54.38 15.17 -2.59
C LEU A 17 -53.20 15.20 -3.56
N ILE A 18 -53.40 15.61 -4.82
CA ILE A 18 -52.34 15.67 -5.83
C ILE A 18 -51.46 16.92 -5.65
N CYS A 19 -51.98 17.98 -5.02
CA CYS A 19 -51.21 19.20 -4.71
C CYS A 19 -50.35 19.11 -3.43
N LEU A 20 -50.55 18.10 -2.58
CA LEU A 20 -49.76 17.89 -1.35
C LEU A 20 -48.54 16.98 -1.56
N GLY A 21 -48.32 16.47 -2.78
CA GLY A 21 -47.09 15.79 -3.18
C GLY A 21 -45.90 16.73 -3.36
N VAL A 22 -45.71 17.70 -2.45
CA VAL A 22 -44.41 18.35 -2.30
C VAL A 22 -43.45 17.25 -1.89
N ASN A 23 -42.63 16.78 -2.83
CA ASN A 23 -41.45 16.00 -2.51
C ASN A 23 -40.62 16.88 -1.58
N SER A 24 -40.74 16.64 -0.28
CA SER A 24 -39.85 17.18 0.72
C SER A 24 -38.47 16.62 0.39
N TYR A 25 -37.71 17.35 -0.45
CA TYR A 25 -36.29 17.12 -0.59
C TYR A 25 -35.69 17.43 0.78
N SER A 26 -35.59 16.39 1.61
CA SER A 26 -34.79 16.45 2.81
C SER A 26 -33.36 16.61 2.31
N TYR A 27 -32.86 17.85 2.32
CA TYR A 27 -31.44 18.10 2.19
C TYR A 27 -30.81 17.47 3.42
N ALA A 28 -30.35 16.23 3.28
CA ALA A 28 -29.54 15.59 4.30
C ALA A 28 -28.37 16.54 4.59
N ALA A 29 -28.24 16.94 5.86
CA ALA A 29 -27.15 17.78 6.29
C ALA A 29 -25.82 17.14 5.88
N VAL A 30 -24.93 17.91 5.26
CA VAL A 30 -23.61 17.42 4.84
C VAL A 30 -22.87 16.94 6.08
N ASN A 31 -22.62 15.64 6.17
CA ASN A 31 -21.86 15.07 7.27
C ASN A 31 -20.36 15.27 7.00
N ILE A 32 -19.74 16.14 7.80
CA ILE A 32 -18.31 16.44 7.76
C ILE A 32 -17.67 15.80 8.98
N ALA A 33 -16.73 14.88 8.75
CA ALA A 33 -15.91 14.28 9.79
C ALA A 33 -14.44 14.68 9.63
N GLU A 34 -13.79 15.13 10.70
CA GLU A 34 -12.34 15.33 10.68
C GLU A 34 -11.61 13.98 10.65
N SER A 35 -10.56 13.89 9.84
CA SER A 35 -9.83 12.64 9.58
C SER A 35 -8.33 12.88 9.78
N ALA A 36 -7.95 13.21 11.01
CA ALA A 36 -6.57 13.57 11.38
C ALA A 36 -5.54 12.45 11.11
N ASN A 37 -5.98 11.20 11.06
CA ASN A 37 -5.15 10.04 10.74
C ASN A 37 -4.92 9.84 9.24
N VAL A 38 -5.55 10.61 8.36
CA VAL A 38 -5.32 10.51 6.93
C VAL A 38 -3.95 11.07 6.57
N LYS A 39 -3.10 10.22 5.99
CA LYS A 39 -1.78 10.61 5.49
C LYS A 39 -1.90 10.99 4.01
N VAL A 40 -1.06 11.91 3.56
CA VAL A 40 -1.04 12.35 2.16
C VAL A 40 0.38 12.29 1.63
N PHE A 41 0.52 11.72 0.45
CA PHE A 41 1.76 11.56 -0.28
C PHE A 41 1.62 12.21 -1.66
N VAL A 42 2.58 13.06 -2.02
CA VAL A 42 2.63 13.73 -3.32
C VAL A 42 3.99 13.48 -3.94
N GLY A 43 4.01 12.92 -5.14
CA GLY A 43 5.27 12.65 -5.85
C GLY A 43 6.20 11.70 -5.08
N GLY A 44 5.62 10.69 -4.41
CA GLY A 44 6.36 9.73 -3.60
C GLY A 44 6.92 10.26 -2.27
N GLN A 45 6.50 11.44 -1.81
CA GLN A 45 6.91 12.00 -0.52
C GLN A 45 5.72 12.32 0.36
N ARG A 46 5.84 12.04 1.67
CA ARG A 46 4.83 12.43 2.65
C ARG A 46 4.76 13.96 2.77
N VAL A 47 3.54 14.51 2.75
CA VAL A 47 3.28 15.94 2.93
C VAL A 47 2.34 16.17 4.12
N ARG A 48 2.55 17.28 4.85
CA ARG A 48 1.73 17.69 5.99
C ARG A 48 0.92 18.94 5.67
N PHE A 49 -0.30 19.01 6.19
CA PHE A 49 -1.20 20.14 6.05
C PHE A 49 -1.32 20.89 7.38
N SER A 50 -1.57 22.20 7.34
CA SER A 50 -1.81 22.97 8.58
C SER A 50 -3.16 22.65 9.24
N SER A 51 -4.06 22.01 8.50
CA SER A 51 -5.37 21.58 8.98
C SER A 51 -5.59 20.10 8.69
N ASN A 52 -6.36 19.43 9.56
CA ASN A 52 -6.72 18.03 9.37
C ASN A 52 -7.47 17.84 8.04
N PRO A 53 -7.20 16.75 7.30
CA PRO A 53 -8.10 16.28 6.25
C PRO A 53 -9.52 16.10 6.79
N ILE A 54 -10.52 16.25 5.93
CA ILE A 54 -11.90 15.96 6.28
C ILE A 54 -12.48 14.91 5.33
N ALA A 55 -13.34 14.06 5.85
CA ALA A 55 -14.16 13.15 5.08
C ALA A 55 -15.57 13.73 4.93
N VAL A 56 -16.03 13.85 3.69
CA VAL A 56 -17.41 14.27 3.36
C VAL A 56 -18.01 13.17 2.49
N ASN A 57 -19.02 12.47 3.03
CA ASN A 57 -19.65 11.32 2.37
C ASN A 57 -18.63 10.27 1.86
N GLY A 58 -17.63 9.97 2.69
CA GLY A 58 -16.56 9.02 2.36
C GLY A 58 -15.50 9.54 1.37
N GLN A 59 -15.61 10.79 0.89
CA GLN A 59 -14.59 11.41 0.05
C GLN A 59 -13.64 12.25 0.90
N ILE A 60 -12.33 12.08 0.67
CA ILE A 60 -11.31 12.88 1.36
C ILE A 60 -11.19 14.24 0.68
N LEU A 61 -11.39 15.29 1.46
CA LEU A 61 -11.12 16.67 1.08
C LEU A 61 -9.93 17.20 1.90
N LEU A 62 -9.12 18.01 1.24
CA LEU A 62 -7.90 18.60 1.81
C LEU A 62 -7.98 20.12 1.73
N ASN A 63 -7.19 20.80 2.55
CA ASN A 63 -7.01 22.26 2.45
C ASN A 63 -6.58 22.62 1.02
N GLY A 64 -7.46 23.31 0.31
CA GLY A 64 -7.36 23.44 -1.14
C GLY A 64 -6.16 24.26 -1.58
N LYS A 65 -5.88 25.38 -0.89
CA LYS A 65 -4.72 26.20 -1.20
C LYS A 65 -3.42 25.43 -1.00
N GLU A 66 -3.28 24.76 0.15
CA GLU A 66 -2.09 23.97 0.43
C GLU A 66 -1.91 22.77 -0.49
N LEU A 67 -3.01 22.07 -0.84
CA LEU A 67 -2.96 20.94 -1.76
C LEU A 67 -2.42 21.42 -3.10
N LEU A 68 -2.99 22.48 -3.67
CA LEU A 68 -2.56 23.01 -4.96
C LEU A 68 -1.07 23.40 -4.95
N VAL A 69 -0.59 24.03 -3.89
CA VAL A 69 0.85 24.36 -3.74
C VAL A 69 1.71 23.10 -3.70
N LYS A 70 1.31 22.08 -2.94
CA LYS A 70 2.01 20.79 -2.87
C LYS A 70 1.98 20.04 -4.21
N LEU A 71 0.94 20.24 -5.02
CA LEU A 71 0.85 19.74 -6.40
C LEU A 71 1.66 20.59 -7.41
N GLY A 72 2.39 21.61 -6.94
CA GLY A 72 3.29 22.43 -7.77
C GLY A 72 2.64 23.65 -8.42
N ILE A 73 1.43 24.04 -8.00
CA ILE A 73 0.81 25.30 -8.44
C ILE A 73 1.43 26.47 -7.64
N PRO A 74 1.94 27.53 -8.29
CA PRO A 74 2.51 28.67 -7.57
C PRO A 74 1.54 29.30 -6.57
N ASN A 75 2.06 29.65 -5.39
CA ASN A 75 1.29 30.30 -4.33
C ASN A 75 1.16 31.80 -4.59
N ASP A 76 0.40 32.19 -5.61
CA ASP A 76 0.12 33.58 -5.92
C ASP A 76 -1.33 33.79 -6.40
N ASN A 77 -1.76 35.05 -6.43
CA ASN A 77 -3.11 35.43 -6.84
C ASN A 77 -3.34 35.31 -8.37
N LYS A 78 -2.32 34.99 -9.17
CA LYS A 78 -2.50 34.71 -10.60
C LYS A 78 -2.88 33.25 -10.82
N HIS A 79 -2.35 32.34 -10.01
CA HIS A 79 -2.55 30.90 -10.16
C HIS A 79 -3.64 30.34 -9.23
N ILE A 80 -3.80 30.88 -8.03
CA ILE A 80 -4.80 30.43 -7.04
C ILE A 80 -5.60 31.64 -6.56
N GLN A 81 -6.87 31.71 -6.93
CA GLN A 81 -7.77 32.79 -6.55
C GLN A 81 -8.95 32.22 -5.77
N LEU A 82 -9.16 32.75 -4.57
CA LEU A 82 -10.42 32.61 -3.85
C LEU A 82 -11.22 33.88 -4.09
N ASP A 83 -12.49 33.75 -4.49
CA ASP A 83 -13.35 34.92 -4.65
C ASP A 83 -13.62 35.61 -3.30
N LYS A 84 -14.10 36.86 -3.35
CA LYS A 84 -14.31 37.69 -2.15
C LYS A 84 -15.27 37.06 -1.12
N ASN A 85 -16.17 36.20 -1.58
CA ASN A 85 -17.15 35.52 -0.75
C ASN A 85 -16.76 34.06 -0.42
N GLN A 86 -15.54 33.63 -0.81
CA GLN A 86 -15.02 32.27 -0.68
C GLN A 86 -15.93 31.16 -1.21
N LYS A 87 -16.83 31.49 -2.16
CA LYS A 87 -17.68 30.54 -2.85
C LYS A 87 -16.99 29.90 -4.04
N ASN A 88 -15.97 30.55 -4.60
CA ASN A 88 -15.29 30.08 -5.80
C ASN A 88 -13.78 29.99 -5.59
N LEU A 89 -13.22 28.85 -5.96
CA LEU A 89 -11.79 28.65 -6.13
C LEU A 89 -11.48 28.58 -7.62
N ILE A 90 -10.62 29.48 -8.10
CA ILE A 90 -10.15 29.52 -9.48
C ILE A 90 -8.67 29.14 -9.49
N ILE A 91 -8.32 28.16 -10.31
CA ILE A 91 -6.98 27.61 -10.47
C ILE A 91 -6.54 27.84 -11.92
N ASN A 92 -5.45 28.57 -12.11
CA ASN A 92 -4.86 28.80 -13.43
C ASN A 92 -3.55 28.02 -13.53
N THR A 93 -3.47 27.11 -14.49
CA THR A 93 -2.27 26.27 -14.73
C THR A 93 -1.43 26.75 -15.92
N GLY A 94 -1.75 27.93 -16.48
CA GLY A 94 -1.26 28.41 -17.77
C GLY A 94 -1.89 27.71 -18.98
N LYS A 95 -2.17 26.40 -18.88
CA LYS A 95 -2.83 25.60 -19.93
C LYS A 95 -4.36 25.67 -19.88
N LYS A 96 -4.92 25.68 -18.68
CA LYS A 96 -6.37 25.71 -18.42
C LYS A 96 -6.68 26.46 -17.14
N GLN A 97 -7.88 27.03 -17.11
CA GLN A 97 -8.52 27.58 -15.92
C GLN A 97 -9.53 26.56 -15.39
N ILE A 98 -9.47 26.27 -14.10
CA ILE A 98 -10.43 25.41 -13.40
C ILE A 98 -11.13 26.28 -12.36
N LYS A 99 -12.47 26.33 -12.40
CA LYS A 99 -13.29 27.01 -11.39
C LYS A 99 -14.13 25.97 -10.66
N MET A 100 -13.93 25.88 -9.35
CA MET A 100 -14.74 25.08 -8.44
C MET A 100 -15.60 26.00 -7.59
N THR A 101 -16.85 25.60 -7.33
CA THR A 101 -17.79 26.37 -6.52
C THR A 101 -18.21 25.54 -5.31
N VAL A 102 -18.24 26.17 -4.13
CA VAL A 102 -18.70 25.54 -2.88
C VAL A 102 -20.10 24.98 -3.07
N ASP A 103 -20.35 23.80 -2.50
CA ASP A 103 -21.62 23.06 -2.58
C ASP A 103 -22.03 22.62 -4.01
N SER A 104 -21.15 22.79 -5.01
CA SER A 104 -21.36 22.31 -6.37
C SER A 104 -20.44 21.13 -6.68
N THR A 105 -21.01 20.03 -7.15
CA THR A 105 -20.26 18.90 -7.72
C THR A 105 -19.87 19.13 -9.19
N ARG A 106 -20.09 20.34 -9.72
CA ARG A 106 -19.65 20.74 -11.06
C ARG A 106 -18.52 21.74 -10.96
N ALA A 107 -17.48 21.51 -11.77
CA ALA A 107 -16.41 22.46 -12.02
C ALA A 107 -16.45 22.93 -13.48
N ALA A 108 -16.07 24.19 -13.72
CA ALA A 108 -15.79 24.68 -15.07
C ALA A 108 -14.30 24.46 -15.36
N VAL A 109 -13.99 23.91 -16.54
CA VAL A 109 -12.63 23.55 -16.96
C VAL A 109 -12.42 24.13 -18.36
N GLY A 110 -11.84 25.32 -18.44
CA GLY A 110 -11.80 26.11 -19.67
C GLY A 110 -13.22 26.37 -20.20
N LYS A 111 -13.53 25.87 -21.39
CA LYS A 111 -14.86 25.98 -22.01
C LYS A 111 -15.79 24.78 -21.70
N SER A 112 -15.28 23.76 -21.01
CA SER A 112 -16.02 22.54 -20.69
C SER A 112 -16.43 22.51 -19.22
N SER A 113 -17.29 21.56 -18.86
CA SER A 113 -17.62 21.26 -17.45
C SER A 113 -17.10 19.88 -17.06
N GLY A 114 -16.57 19.77 -15.84
CA GLY A 114 -16.19 18.51 -15.20
C GLY A 114 -17.08 18.20 -14.00
N VAL A 115 -17.19 16.91 -13.67
CA VAL A 115 -17.91 16.43 -12.48
C VAL A 115 -16.89 16.12 -11.37
N LEU A 116 -17.19 16.58 -10.16
CA LEU A 116 -16.42 16.33 -8.95
C LEU A 116 -17.02 15.15 -8.19
N ASN A 117 -16.19 14.30 -7.59
CA ASN A 117 -16.61 13.20 -6.74
C ASN A 117 -17.20 13.67 -5.39
N ALA A 118 -16.91 14.90 -4.99
CA ALA A 118 -17.58 15.62 -3.91
C ALA A 118 -17.56 17.13 -4.20
N ALA A 119 -18.50 17.89 -3.64
CA ALA A 119 -18.46 19.34 -3.72
C ALA A 119 -17.30 19.90 -2.85
N PRO A 120 -16.63 20.98 -3.26
CA PRO A 120 -15.83 21.78 -2.34
C PRO A 120 -16.69 22.30 -1.19
N VAL A 121 -16.09 22.43 0.00
CA VAL A 121 -16.79 22.95 1.18
C VAL A 121 -15.98 24.05 1.84
N LEU A 122 -16.68 25.00 2.44
CA LEU A 122 -16.07 25.98 3.35
C LEU A 122 -16.30 25.50 4.78
N TYR A 123 -15.27 24.94 5.41
CA TYR A 123 -15.35 24.39 6.76
C TYR A 123 -14.33 25.10 7.66
N LYS A 124 -14.79 25.66 8.79
CA LYS A 124 -13.98 26.46 9.72
C LYS A 124 -13.14 27.54 9.01
N ASN A 125 -13.76 28.25 8.05
CA ASN A 125 -13.11 29.30 7.25
C ASN A 125 -11.93 28.81 6.38
N ILE A 126 -11.83 27.50 6.14
CA ILE A 126 -10.85 26.88 5.25
C ILE A 126 -11.60 26.29 4.05
N TYR A 127 -11.10 26.59 2.86
CA TYR A 127 -11.63 26.05 1.62
C TYR A 127 -11.08 24.64 1.39
N TYR A 128 -11.94 23.64 1.53
CA TYR A 128 -11.59 22.23 1.31
C TYR A 128 -12.03 21.77 -0.07
N ILE A 129 -11.14 21.07 -0.77
CA ILE A 129 -11.42 20.52 -2.11
C ILE A 129 -11.24 19.00 -2.15
N PRO A 130 -12.03 18.30 -2.96
CA PRO A 130 -11.91 16.85 -3.12
C PRO A 130 -10.55 16.48 -3.70
N ALA A 131 -9.76 15.67 -2.97
CA ALA A 131 -8.40 15.32 -3.38
C ALA A 131 -8.39 14.59 -4.74
N LYS A 132 -9.26 13.59 -4.91
CA LYS A 132 -9.35 12.76 -6.13
C LYS A 132 -9.71 13.59 -7.36
N SER A 133 -10.82 14.34 -7.34
CA SER A 133 -11.19 15.16 -8.49
C SER A 133 -10.21 16.29 -8.76
N THR A 134 -9.60 16.88 -7.73
CA THR A 134 -8.55 17.90 -7.92
C THR A 134 -7.35 17.32 -8.67
N ALA A 135 -6.86 16.15 -8.25
CA ALA A 135 -5.77 15.45 -8.94
C ALA A 135 -6.13 15.18 -10.41
N GLN A 136 -7.31 14.61 -10.66
CA GLN A 136 -7.76 14.30 -12.02
C GLN A 136 -7.88 15.54 -12.91
N LEU A 137 -8.43 16.64 -12.39
CA LEU A 137 -8.57 17.89 -13.12
C LEU A 137 -7.22 18.54 -13.44
N LEU A 138 -6.16 18.21 -12.69
CA LEU A 138 -4.78 18.63 -12.91
C LEU A 138 -3.95 17.61 -13.72
N ASP A 139 -4.59 16.64 -14.38
CA ASP A 139 -3.95 15.58 -15.16
C ASP A 139 -2.98 14.73 -14.32
N MET A 140 -3.34 14.49 -13.06
CA MET A 140 -2.62 13.65 -12.10
C MET A 140 -3.39 12.37 -11.78
N LYS A 141 -2.66 11.39 -11.26
CA LYS A 141 -3.19 10.12 -10.74
C LYS A 141 -3.40 10.22 -9.24
N TYR A 142 -4.40 9.49 -8.77
CA TYR A 142 -4.82 9.43 -7.38
C TYR A 142 -5.02 7.97 -7.01
N ALA A 143 -4.43 7.54 -5.90
CA ALA A 143 -4.71 6.26 -5.26
C ALA A 143 -5.13 6.49 -3.81
N TRP A 144 -6.07 5.67 -3.33
CA TRP A 144 -6.51 5.66 -1.95
C TRP A 144 -6.19 4.29 -1.35
N ASP A 145 -5.40 4.30 -0.30
CA ASP A 145 -5.16 3.14 0.54
C ASP A 145 -6.10 3.23 1.75
N ALA A 146 -7.15 2.41 1.74
CA ALA A 146 -8.16 2.41 2.80
C ALA A 146 -7.60 1.85 4.11
N GLU A 147 -6.65 0.92 4.03
CA GLU A 147 -6.05 0.25 5.17
C GLU A 147 -5.12 1.20 5.91
N GLN A 148 -4.21 1.83 5.17
CA GLN A 148 -3.24 2.78 5.70
C GLN A 148 -3.83 4.20 5.85
N LYS A 149 -5.11 4.38 5.51
CA LYS A 149 -5.81 5.67 5.41
C LYS A 149 -4.96 6.73 4.70
N SER A 150 -4.44 6.38 3.53
CA SER A 150 -3.42 7.17 2.84
C SER A 150 -3.85 7.58 1.43
N VAL A 151 -3.67 8.86 1.11
CA VAL A 151 -3.87 9.43 -0.22
C VAL A 151 -2.53 9.54 -0.93
N TYR A 152 -2.43 8.98 -2.13
CA TYR A 152 -1.26 9.13 -3.01
C TYR A 152 -1.63 9.91 -4.26
N ILE A 153 -0.85 10.94 -4.60
CA ILE A 153 -1.04 11.75 -5.80
C ILE A 153 0.28 11.85 -6.57
N GLN A 154 0.22 11.57 -7.86
CA GLN A 154 1.41 11.57 -8.74
C GLN A 154 1.07 12.15 -10.11
N LYS A 155 2.02 12.83 -10.75
CA LYS A 155 1.84 13.29 -12.13
C LYS A 155 1.59 12.09 -13.04
N SER A 156 0.64 12.19 -13.97
CA SER A 156 0.31 11.05 -14.85
C SER A 156 1.51 10.56 -15.66
N SER A 157 2.41 11.46 -16.07
CA SER A 157 3.66 11.08 -16.75
C SER A 157 4.58 10.25 -15.88
N ASP A 158 4.76 10.64 -14.61
CA ASP A 158 5.67 9.95 -13.69
C ASP A 158 5.07 8.61 -13.23
N TYR A 159 3.77 8.58 -12.93
CA TYR A 159 3.02 7.34 -12.69
C TYR A 159 3.19 6.34 -13.84
N ASN A 160 3.00 6.79 -15.09
CA ASN A 160 3.08 5.89 -16.25
C ASN A 160 4.51 5.37 -16.46
N ARG A 161 5.53 6.20 -16.21
CA ARG A 161 6.93 5.78 -16.27
C ARG A 161 7.25 4.75 -15.19
N VAL A 162 6.85 5.00 -13.94
CA VAL A 162 7.03 4.06 -12.82
C VAL A 162 6.34 2.74 -13.14
N LYS A 163 5.07 2.79 -13.57
CA LYS A 163 4.30 1.61 -13.99
C LYS A 163 5.03 0.80 -15.05
N ALA A 164 5.49 1.44 -16.13
CA ALA A 164 6.18 0.75 -17.20
C ALA A 164 7.49 0.06 -16.74
N VAL A 165 8.27 0.73 -15.88
CA VAL A 165 9.51 0.16 -15.34
C VAL A 165 9.21 -1.00 -14.38
N LEU A 166 8.30 -0.80 -13.44
CA LEU A 166 8.00 -1.78 -12.39
C LEU A 166 7.31 -3.03 -12.96
N ASP A 167 6.32 -2.88 -13.84
CA ASP A 167 5.64 -4.01 -14.48
C ASP A 167 6.63 -4.88 -15.26
N LYS A 168 7.52 -4.23 -16.03
CA LYS A 168 8.54 -4.94 -16.79
C LYS A 168 9.51 -5.67 -15.86
N ALA A 169 9.88 -5.05 -14.75
CA ALA A 169 10.84 -5.63 -13.82
C ALA A 169 10.30 -6.82 -13.04
N VAL A 170 9.06 -6.72 -12.57
CA VAL A 170 8.36 -7.83 -11.91
C VAL A 170 8.13 -8.97 -12.90
N ALA A 171 7.69 -8.68 -14.13
CA ALA A 171 7.50 -9.72 -15.15
C ALA A 171 8.81 -10.46 -15.47
N ALA A 172 9.92 -9.72 -15.66
CA ALA A 172 11.23 -10.30 -15.93
C ALA A 172 11.72 -11.17 -14.76
N SER A 173 11.55 -10.70 -13.52
CA SER A 173 12.03 -11.40 -12.32
C SER A 173 11.20 -12.67 -12.03
N LYS A 174 9.88 -12.60 -12.20
CA LYS A 174 8.98 -13.77 -12.07
C LYS A 174 9.25 -14.85 -13.12
N ALA A 175 9.64 -14.46 -14.33
CA ALA A 175 9.98 -15.38 -15.42
C ALA A 175 11.30 -16.13 -15.19
N ALA A 176 12.12 -15.74 -14.20
CA ALA A 176 13.32 -16.50 -13.88
C ALA A 176 12.96 -17.86 -13.26
N GLY A 177 13.54 -18.92 -13.84
CA GLY A 177 13.42 -20.29 -13.33
C GLY A 177 14.33 -20.55 -12.14
N ARG A 178 15.44 -19.83 -12.02
CA ARG A 178 16.43 -20.01 -10.95
C ARG A 178 16.97 -18.68 -10.46
N TYR A 179 17.23 -18.54 -9.17
CA TYR A 179 17.87 -17.35 -8.58
C TYR A 179 18.36 -17.63 -7.16
N GLU A 180 19.23 -16.76 -6.68
CA GLU A 180 19.55 -16.64 -5.27
C GLU A 180 18.98 -15.33 -4.73
N VAL A 181 18.53 -15.33 -3.49
CA VAL A 181 18.14 -14.12 -2.76
C VAL A 181 18.79 -14.11 -1.39
N GLU A 182 19.42 -12.99 -1.07
CA GLU A 182 19.92 -12.70 0.27
C GLU A 182 18.96 -11.73 0.94
N TYR A 183 18.38 -12.16 2.05
CA TYR A 183 17.55 -11.32 2.90
C TYR A 183 18.35 -10.86 4.09
N SER A 184 18.20 -9.58 4.46
CA SER A 184 18.66 -9.07 5.74
C SER A 184 17.59 -8.17 6.37
N LYS A 185 17.48 -8.22 7.68
CA LYS A 185 16.59 -7.39 8.48
C LYS A 185 17.33 -6.84 9.67
N GLU A 186 17.17 -5.55 9.90
CA GLU A 186 17.51 -4.90 11.15
C GLU A 186 16.23 -4.30 11.72
N SER A 187 15.99 -4.49 13.02
CA SER A 187 14.81 -3.93 13.69
C SER A 187 15.15 -3.35 15.06
N ILE A 188 14.35 -2.39 15.49
CA ILE A 188 14.45 -1.72 16.78
C ILE A 188 13.04 -1.65 17.37
N SER A 189 12.86 -2.17 18.58
CA SER A 189 11.67 -1.97 19.41
C SER A 189 12.03 -1.01 20.54
N ASP A 190 11.47 0.19 20.52
CA ASP A 190 11.74 1.25 21.50
C ASP A 190 10.75 1.20 22.68
N TYR A 191 11.10 0.43 23.70
CA TYR A 191 10.34 0.34 24.96
C TYR A 191 10.70 1.44 25.98
N GLY A 192 11.17 2.61 25.51
CA GLY A 192 11.65 3.70 26.36
C GLY A 192 13.12 3.52 26.73
N ASP A 193 13.42 3.31 28.02
CA ASP A 193 14.81 3.20 28.50
C ASP A 193 15.53 1.92 28.04
N TYR A 194 14.82 1.00 27.37
CA TYR A 194 15.32 -0.32 26.99
C TYR A 194 15.03 -0.64 25.50
N PRO A 195 15.75 -0.02 24.54
CA PRO A 195 15.60 -0.37 23.14
C PRO A 195 16.14 -1.79 22.89
N VAL A 196 15.34 -2.61 22.20
CA VAL A 196 15.74 -3.96 21.77
C VAL A 196 16.03 -3.92 20.28
N THR A 197 17.19 -4.42 19.88
CA THR A 197 17.60 -4.50 18.48
C THR A 197 17.66 -5.96 18.02
N GLY A 198 17.09 -6.22 16.84
CA GLY A 198 17.11 -7.51 16.20
C GLY A 198 17.86 -7.45 14.88
N LYS A 199 18.62 -8.49 14.56
CA LYS A 199 19.21 -8.70 13.24
C LYS A 199 18.90 -10.11 12.75
N ALA A 200 18.51 -10.23 11.50
CA ALA A 200 18.34 -11.53 10.84
C ALA A 200 18.90 -11.47 9.43
N SER A 201 19.45 -12.57 8.96
CA SER A 201 19.84 -12.74 7.56
C SER A 201 19.54 -14.15 7.08
N THR A 202 19.11 -14.26 5.83
CA THR A 202 18.96 -15.56 5.16
C THR A 202 19.54 -15.50 3.76
N VAL A 203 20.03 -16.63 3.28
CA VAL A 203 20.38 -16.85 1.88
C VAL A 203 19.51 -17.99 1.38
N SER A 204 18.75 -17.70 0.34
CA SER A 204 17.88 -18.67 -0.31
C SER A 204 18.34 -18.93 -1.73
N LYS A 205 18.25 -20.19 -2.15
CA LYS A 205 18.53 -20.62 -3.53
C LYS A 205 17.30 -21.34 -4.05
N VAL A 206 16.80 -20.94 -5.22
CA VAL A 206 15.57 -21.45 -5.80
C VAL A 206 15.84 -22.01 -7.18
N ASP A 207 15.29 -23.19 -7.47
CA ASP A 207 15.21 -23.78 -8.80
C ASP A 207 13.79 -24.30 -9.03
N LYS A 208 12.99 -23.54 -9.78
CA LYS A 208 11.59 -23.81 -10.06
C LYS A 208 11.39 -24.98 -11.02
N GLU A 209 12.36 -25.24 -11.90
CA GLU A 209 12.27 -26.34 -12.86
C GLU A 209 12.39 -27.69 -12.14
N LYS A 210 13.34 -27.77 -11.22
CA LYS A 210 13.52 -28.95 -10.35
C LYS A 210 12.59 -28.93 -9.14
N MET A 211 11.86 -27.83 -8.93
CA MET A 211 11.04 -27.59 -7.76
C MET A 211 11.83 -27.83 -6.48
N ILE A 212 12.99 -27.19 -6.32
CA ILE A 212 13.82 -27.30 -5.12
C ILE A 212 14.17 -25.91 -4.58
N MET A 213 14.21 -25.80 -3.26
CA MET A 213 14.59 -24.57 -2.57
C MET A 213 15.40 -24.88 -1.32
N THR A 214 16.42 -24.06 -1.06
CA THR A 214 17.13 -24.05 0.22
C THR A 214 17.06 -22.67 0.83
N ILE A 215 16.87 -22.58 2.13
CA ILE A 215 16.95 -21.35 2.91
C ILE A 215 17.89 -21.61 4.08
N LYS A 216 18.94 -20.81 4.22
CA LYS A 216 19.85 -20.87 5.36
C LYS A 216 19.95 -19.50 5.97
N GLY A 217 19.84 -19.39 7.28
CA GLY A 217 19.87 -18.10 7.92
C GLY A 217 20.29 -18.15 9.37
N ASN A 218 20.55 -16.97 9.89
CA ASN A 218 20.98 -16.73 11.25
C ASN A 218 20.28 -15.48 11.78
N GLY A 219 19.98 -15.46 13.07
CA GLY A 219 19.46 -14.28 13.74
C GLY A 219 20.20 -13.99 15.04
N ARG A 220 20.09 -12.74 15.50
CA ARG A 220 20.61 -12.27 16.78
C ARG A 220 19.64 -11.25 17.37
N ASP A 221 19.34 -11.40 18.65
CA ASP A 221 18.54 -10.46 19.44
C ASP A 221 19.41 -9.88 20.56
N SER A 222 19.42 -8.54 20.71
CA SER A 222 20.20 -7.86 21.73
C SER A 222 19.65 -8.03 23.15
N ALA A 223 18.37 -8.38 23.34
CA ALA A 223 17.77 -8.51 24.66
C ALA A 223 18.43 -9.61 25.51
N ASN A 224 18.87 -10.70 24.88
CA ASN A 224 19.52 -11.83 25.55
C ASN A 224 20.99 -12.01 25.15
N GLY A 225 21.50 -11.21 24.20
CA GLY A 225 22.85 -11.38 23.63
C GLY A 225 23.08 -12.73 22.95
N SER A 226 22.04 -13.57 22.87
CA SER A 226 22.09 -14.92 22.31
C SER A 226 21.78 -14.86 20.82
N ASP A 227 22.61 -15.55 20.03
CA ASP A 227 22.25 -15.85 18.64
C ASP A 227 20.93 -16.67 18.67
N THR A 228 19.90 -16.19 17.96
CA THR A 228 18.55 -16.80 17.96
C THR A 228 18.51 -18.10 17.14
N GLY A 229 19.67 -18.55 16.67
CA GLY A 229 19.90 -19.82 16.04
C GLY A 229 20.15 -19.75 14.56
N ILE A 230 20.79 -20.80 14.05
CA ILE A 230 20.89 -21.06 12.62
C ILE A 230 19.61 -21.79 12.22
N SER A 231 18.88 -21.21 11.27
CA SER A 231 17.73 -21.86 10.66
C SER A 231 18.14 -22.40 9.28
N GLU A 232 17.86 -23.67 9.04
CA GLU A 232 18.09 -24.30 7.74
C GLU A 232 16.83 -25.02 7.30
N TYR A 233 16.38 -24.71 6.09
CA TYR A 233 15.19 -25.28 5.47
C TYR A 233 15.48 -25.77 4.06
N TYR A 234 14.90 -26.90 3.70
CA TYR A 234 14.92 -27.45 2.34
C TYR A 234 13.50 -27.79 1.91
N LEU A 235 13.16 -27.49 0.67
CA LEU A 235 11.97 -28.03 0.01
C LEU A 235 12.44 -28.96 -1.09
N TYR A 236 12.10 -30.25 -0.97
CA TYR A 236 12.47 -31.30 -1.90
C TYR A 236 11.44 -32.44 -1.85
N ASN A 237 11.02 -32.96 -3.00
CA ASN A 237 10.12 -34.11 -3.12
C ASN A 237 8.81 -34.03 -2.28
N ASN A 238 8.15 -32.86 -2.23
CA ASN A 238 6.95 -32.60 -1.41
C ASN A 238 7.18 -32.65 0.10
N TYR A 239 8.42 -32.59 0.57
CA TYR A 239 8.75 -32.46 1.97
C TYR A 239 9.35 -31.09 2.27
N ILE A 240 9.04 -30.57 3.45
CA ILE A 240 9.82 -29.54 4.11
C ILE A 240 10.76 -30.26 5.08
N TYR A 241 12.04 -29.91 4.99
CA TYR A 241 13.06 -30.36 5.93
C TYR A 241 13.52 -29.15 6.70
N SER A 242 13.56 -29.25 8.02
CA SER A 242 13.97 -28.15 8.89
C SER A 242 14.91 -28.66 9.97
N LYS A 243 15.97 -27.90 10.25
CA LYS A 243 16.81 -28.19 11.40
C LYS A 243 16.21 -27.58 12.66
N ASN A 244 15.80 -28.42 13.60
CA ASN A 244 15.29 -27.97 14.88
C ASN A 244 16.42 -27.35 15.69
N PHE A 245 16.33 -26.04 15.92
CA PHE A 245 17.37 -25.29 16.62
C PHE A 245 17.64 -25.80 18.05
N PHE A 246 16.58 -26.20 18.78
CA PHE A 246 16.71 -26.61 20.17
C PHE A 246 17.23 -28.04 20.33
N LYS A 247 16.92 -28.92 19.37
CA LYS A 247 17.29 -30.34 19.44
C LYS A 247 18.57 -30.67 18.66
N ASP A 248 19.08 -29.73 17.86
CA ASP A 248 20.15 -29.95 16.88
C ASP A 248 19.89 -31.18 15.98
N ARG A 249 18.63 -31.38 15.58
CA ARG A 249 18.16 -32.53 14.79
C ARG A 249 17.37 -32.09 13.57
N TRP A 250 17.44 -32.89 12.51
CA TRP A 250 16.61 -32.69 11.32
C TRP A 250 15.21 -33.28 11.51
N GLU A 251 14.21 -32.49 11.15
CA GLU A 251 12.81 -32.88 11.08
C GLU A 251 12.37 -32.82 9.61
N LYS A 252 11.54 -33.79 9.20
CA LYS A 252 10.99 -33.90 7.84
C LYS A 252 9.47 -33.95 7.91
N LYS A 253 8.78 -33.06 7.19
CA LYS A 253 7.32 -32.96 7.14
C LYS A 253 6.81 -33.11 5.72
N LEU A 254 5.92 -34.06 5.49
CA LEU A 254 5.18 -34.18 4.21
C LEU A 254 4.20 -33.01 4.11
N ILE A 255 4.18 -32.35 2.95
CA ILE A 255 3.19 -31.34 2.63
C ILE A 255 2.45 -31.70 1.33
N SER A 256 1.26 -31.13 1.15
CA SER A 256 0.50 -31.37 -0.08
C SER A 256 1.22 -30.79 -1.30
N GLU A 257 0.96 -31.33 -2.49
CA GLU A 257 1.52 -30.77 -3.74
C GLU A 257 1.12 -29.30 -3.93
N GLN A 258 -0.10 -28.94 -3.51
CA GLN A 258 -0.58 -27.56 -3.59
C GLN A 258 0.24 -26.63 -2.69
N GLU A 259 0.46 -27.01 -1.43
CA GLU A 259 1.32 -26.25 -0.52
C GLU A 259 2.75 -26.20 -1.03
N TYR A 260 3.29 -27.30 -1.56
CA TYR A 260 4.65 -27.37 -2.09
C TYR A 260 4.85 -26.38 -3.25
N ARG A 261 3.91 -26.38 -4.19
CA ARG A 261 3.87 -25.41 -5.29
C ARG A 261 3.69 -23.99 -4.77
N TYR A 262 2.83 -23.79 -3.78
CA TYR A 262 2.63 -22.48 -3.17
C TYR A 262 3.94 -21.92 -2.60
N TRP A 263 4.69 -22.72 -1.84
CA TRP A 263 5.96 -22.27 -1.26
C TRP A 263 6.98 -21.88 -2.33
N ILE A 264 7.21 -22.75 -3.32
CA ILE A 264 8.24 -22.50 -4.33
C ILE A 264 7.85 -21.38 -5.30
N LEU A 265 6.56 -21.32 -5.69
CA LEU A 265 6.09 -20.35 -6.68
C LEU A 265 5.73 -18.99 -6.07
N ASN A 266 5.45 -18.89 -4.77
CA ASN A 266 5.24 -17.59 -4.11
C ASN A 266 6.51 -17.02 -3.48
N TYR A 267 7.59 -17.80 -3.38
CA TYR A 267 8.92 -17.28 -3.09
C TYR A 267 9.56 -16.58 -4.31
N ASP A 268 8.73 -15.95 -5.14
CA ASP A 268 9.10 -15.33 -6.42
C ASP A 268 9.95 -14.07 -6.22
N ALA A 269 10.97 -13.91 -7.06
CA ALA A 269 11.66 -12.63 -7.16
C ALA A 269 10.67 -11.55 -7.65
N GLY A 270 10.37 -10.58 -6.79
CA GLY A 270 9.32 -9.59 -7.05
C GLY A 270 7.90 -10.11 -6.80
N SER A 271 7.71 -10.99 -5.82
CA SER A 271 6.40 -11.54 -5.41
C SER A 271 5.43 -10.54 -4.79
N PHE A 272 5.78 -9.26 -4.68
CA PHE A 272 4.86 -8.25 -4.15
C PHE A 272 3.76 -7.89 -5.16
N GLU A 273 2.59 -7.52 -4.63
CA GLU A 273 1.47 -7.05 -5.44
C GLU A 273 1.78 -5.68 -6.03
N ILE A 274 1.63 -5.57 -7.35
CA ILE A 274 1.74 -4.27 -8.02
C ILE A 274 0.40 -3.56 -7.92
N SER A 275 0.41 -2.31 -7.45
CA SER A 275 -0.81 -1.52 -7.24
C SER A 275 -0.64 -0.07 -7.67
N ASP A 276 -1.78 0.63 -7.81
CA ASP A 276 -1.80 2.08 -8.04
C ASP A 276 -1.11 2.87 -6.92
N ILE A 277 -1.05 2.32 -5.71
CA ILE A 277 -0.32 2.90 -4.57
C ILE A 277 1.17 2.91 -4.88
N LEU A 278 1.75 1.80 -5.35
CA LEU A 278 3.17 1.75 -5.73
C LEU A 278 3.48 2.70 -6.88
N TYR A 279 2.65 2.73 -7.92
CA TYR A 279 2.86 3.62 -9.06
C TYR A 279 2.79 5.10 -8.69
N CYS A 280 1.94 5.48 -7.71
CA CYS A 280 1.85 6.86 -7.23
C CYS A 280 2.91 7.19 -6.17
N GLY A 281 3.29 6.21 -5.34
CA GLY A 281 4.17 6.37 -4.19
C GLY A 281 5.66 6.28 -4.52
N LEU A 282 6.03 5.82 -5.72
CA LEU A 282 7.42 5.74 -6.16
C LEU A 282 7.77 6.83 -7.19
N THR A 283 9.06 7.12 -7.27
CA THR A 283 9.68 8.00 -8.27
C THR A 283 10.88 7.32 -8.89
N ILE A 284 11.20 7.65 -10.14
CA ILE A 284 12.37 7.11 -10.85
C ILE A 284 13.57 8.03 -10.63
N GLN A 285 14.67 7.45 -10.17
CA GLN A 285 16.00 8.02 -10.21
C GLN A 285 16.89 7.17 -11.11
N GLU A 286 17.18 7.67 -12.31
CA GLU A 286 18.14 7.05 -13.21
C GLU A 286 19.54 7.54 -12.84
N ASN A 287 20.40 6.64 -12.39
CA ASN A 287 21.82 6.93 -12.29
C ASN A 287 22.48 6.51 -13.60
N LYS A 288 23.28 7.41 -14.20
CA LYS A 288 23.89 7.20 -15.52
C LYS A 288 25.17 6.35 -15.45
N LYS A 289 25.75 6.18 -14.26
CA LYS A 289 27.06 5.54 -14.06
C LYS A 289 26.96 4.05 -13.78
N ASP A 290 25.92 3.64 -13.08
CA ASP A 290 25.55 2.26 -12.82
C ASP A 290 24.43 1.87 -13.79
N ASN A 291 24.43 0.63 -14.26
CA ASN A 291 23.46 0.14 -15.22
C ASN A 291 22.10 -0.16 -14.55
N THR A 292 21.64 0.77 -13.73
CA THR A 292 20.58 0.57 -12.74
C THR A 292 19.54 1.69 -12.81
N ILE A 293 18.27 1.31 -12.71
CA ILE A 293 17.15 2.21 -12.44
C ILE A 293 16.80 2.04 -10.96
N LEU A 294 16.78 3.14 -10.21
CA LEU A 294 16.33 3.15 -8.82
C LEU A 294 14.91 3.71 -8.78
N LEU A 295 13.95 2.91 -8.33
CA LEU A 295 12.63 3.38 -7.91
C LEU A 295 12.67 3.64 -6.42
N LYS A 296 12.15 4.78 -5.96
CA LYS A 296 12.09 5.07 -4.52
C LYS A 296 10.96 6.00 -4.12
N GLY A 297 10.50 5.87 -2.89
CA GLY A 297 9.52 6.77 -2.30
C GLY A 297 8.75 6.14 -1.16
N ASN A 298 7.87 6.93 -0.55
CA ASN A 298 6.95 6.44 0.47
C ASN A 298 5.80 5.69 -0.21
N ALA A 299 5.81 4.36 -0.13
CA ALA A 299 4.74 3.50 -0.61
C ALA A 299 4.65 2.25 0.27
N PHE A 300 3.44 1.77 0.52
CA PHE A 300 3.22 0.56 1.30
C PHE A 300 3.22 -0.67 0.36
N LEU A 301 3.88 -1.74 0.79
CA LEU A 301 3.72 -3.06 0.19
C LEU A 301 2.67 -3.78 1.03
N HIS A 302 1.49 -4.07 0.46
CA HIS A 302 0.52 -4.91 1.15
C HIS A 302 1.13 -6.31 1.28
N ALA A 303 1.57 -6.67 2.49
CA ALA A 303 1.84 -8.05 2.84
C ALA A 303 0.51 -8.75 3.13
N ASN A 304 0.45 -10.07 2.89
CA ASN A 304 -0.70 -10.88 3.27
C ASN A 304 -0.94 -10.71 4.78
N LYS A 305 -2.12 -10.21 5.13
CA LYS A 305 -2.52 -9.92 6.50
C LYS A 305 -2.49 -11.18 7.35
N GLU A 306 -1.66 -11.19 8.38
CA GLU A 306 -1.99 -11.86 9.63
C GLU A 306 -2.62 -10.82 10.57
N ASP A 307 -3.48 -11.27 11.49
CA ASP A 307 -4.51 -10.52 12.25
C ASP A 307 -4.04 -9.41 13.20
N TYR A 308 -2.96 -8.72 12.89
CA TYR A 308 -2.40 -7.70 13.76
C TYR A 308 -2.92 -6.29 13.43
N GLU A 309 -3.48 -5.64 14.45
CA GLU A 309 -3.80 -4.22 14.40
C GLU A 309 -2.50 -3.40 14.57
N PHE A 310 -1.87 -3.03 13.46
CA PHE A 310 -0.72 -2.14 13.49
C PHE A 310 -1.11 -0.71 13.14
N GLU A 311 -0.54 0.28 13.86
CA GLU A 311 -0.66 1.69 13.50
C GLU A 311 0.62 2.17 12.78
N PRO A 312 0.66 2.08 11.43
CA PRO A 312 1.83 2.44 10.64
C PRO A 312 2.17 3.91 10.88
N VAL A 313 3.45 4.24 11.05
CA VAL A 313 3.95 5.61 11.22
C VAL A 313 4.53 6.12 9.91
N ASP A 314 5.51 5.41 9.37
CA ASP A 314 6.16 5.73 8.11
C ASP A 314 6.55 4.46 7.34
N THR A 315 6.66 4.59 6.02
CA THR A 315 7.09 3.50 5.14
C THR A 315 7.82 4.09 3.95
N TYR A 316 8.96 3.52 3.63
CA TYR A 316 9.81 3.94 2.52
C TYR A 316 10.34 2.70 1.80
N LEU A 317 10.27 2.74 0.47
CA LEU A 317 10.60 1.62 -0.40
C LEU A 317 11.63 2.07 -1.42
N GLU A 318 12.65 1.24 -1.62
CA GLU A 318 13.61 1.35 -2.73
C GLU A 318 13.66 0.05 -3.53
N ILE A 319 13.66 0.16 -4.86
CA ILE A 319 13.78 -0.97 -5.78
C ILE A 319 14.85 -0.64 -6.82
N SER A 320 15.92 -1.43 -6.80
CA SER A 320 17.03 -1.37 -7.77
C SER A 320 16.79 -2.37 -8.89
N ILE A 321 16.81 -1.90 -10.14
CA ILE A 321 16.48 -2.69 -11.33
C ILE A 321 17.61 -2.57 -12.35
N ASN A 322 18.07 -3.69 -12.91
CA ASN A 322 19.07 -3.68 -13.99
C ASN A 322 18.47 -3.19 -15.31
N LYS A 323 19.11 -2.21 -15.97
CA LYS A 323 18.59 -1.61 -17.21
C LYS A 323 18.57 -2.55 -18.41
N ASN A 324 19.49 -3.52 -18.47
CA ASN A 324 19.67 -4.35 -19.66
C ASN A 324 18.64 -5.47 -19.71
N ASN A 325 18.41 -6.14 -18.57
CA ASN A 325 17.54 -7.31 -18.50
C ASN A 325 16.26 -7.06 -17.67
N HIS A 326 16.12 -5.89 -17.06
CA HIS A 326 15.00 -5.51 -16.21
C HIS A 326 14.83 -6.35 -14.95
N LEU A 327 15.80 -7.17 -14.58
CA LEU A 327 15.72 -7.96 -13.35
C LEU A 327 15.84 -7.04 -12.13
N ILE A 328 15.04 -7.34 -11.11
CA ILE A 328 15.15 -6.69 -9.81
C ILE A 328 16.46 -7.18 -9.17
N ASN A 329 17.35 -6.24 -8.84
CA ASN A 329 18.60 -6.54 -8.14
C ASN A 329 18.40 -6.47 -6.63
N ARG A 330 17.66 -5.48 -6.15
CA ARG A 330 17.49 -5.23 -4.73
C ARG A 330 16.16 -4.58 -4.42
N ILE A 331 15.54 -4.98 -3.31
CA ILE A 331 14.41 -4.29 -2.70
C ILE A 331 14.81 -3.94 -1.27
N THR A 332 14.60 -2.69 -0.85
CA THR A 332 14.78 -2.26 0.53
C THR A 332 13.49 -1.64 1.02
N LEU A 333 12.95 -2.15 2.13
CA LEU A 333 11.76 -1.65 2.80
C LEU A 333 12.17 -1.15 4.18
N THR A 334 11.93 0.12 4.45
CA THR A 334 12.04 0.68 5.80
C THR A 334 10.63 1.04 6.27
N HIS A 335 10.25 0.58 7.45
CA HIS A 335 8.97 0.95 8.05
C HIS A 335 9.10 1.19 9.54
N SER A 336 8.17 1.97 10.07
CA SER A 336 7.97 2.15 11.50
C SER A 336 6.49 2.16 11.82
N GLU A 337 6.14 1.63 12.98
CA GLU A 337 4.75 1.47 13.42
C GLU A 337 4.65 1.46 14.94
N TYR A 338 3.49 1.86 15.46
CA TYR A 338 3.21 1.67 16.87
C TYR A 338 2.60 0.29 17.09
N LEU A 339 3.12 -0.39 18.10
CA LEU A 339 2.66 -1.69 18.58
C LEU A 339 2.16 -1.56 20.01
N ASP A 340 1.08 -2.25 20.34
CA ASP A 340 0.58 -2.35 21.70
C ASP A 340 0.99 -3.70 22.31
N SER A 341 1.52 -3.66 23.53
CA SER A 341 1.89 -4.84 24.31
C SER A 341 1.27 -4.77 25.70
N ASP A 342 0.75 -5.91 26.18
CA ASP A 342 0.24 -6.03 27.55
C ASP A 342 1.32 -5.71 28.62
N TYR A 343 2.60 -5.92 28.29
CA TYR A 343 3.71 -5.75 29.22
C TYR A 343 4.38 -4.38 29.11
N PHE A 344 4.61 -3.91 27.89
CA PHE A 344 5.38 -2.68 27.65
C PHE A 344 4.51 -1.47 27.28
N GLY A 345 3.19 -1.66 27.19
CA GLY A 345 2.29 -0.64 26.66
C GLY A 345 2.56 -0.39 25.18
N ARG A 346 2.31 0.86 24.76
CA ARG A 346 2.51 1.29 23.37
C ARG A 346 3.97 1.67 23.12
N TYR A 347 4.59 1.06 22.11
CA TYR A 347 5.99 1.29 21.76
C TYR A 347 6.16 1.47 20.25
N LEU A 348 7.28 2.09 19.85
CA LEU A 348 7.62 2.27 18.44
C LEU A 348 8.49 1.11 17.96
N TYR A 349 7.99 0.37 16.97
CA TYR A 349 8.77 -0.57 16.20
C TYR A 349 9.29 0.11 14.94
N SER A 350 10.54 -0.16 14.58
CA SER A 350 11.14 0.26 13.32
C SER A 350 11.94 -0.88 12.74
N SER A 351 11.87 -1.08 11.44
CA SER A 351 12.71 -2.06 10.76
C SER A 351 13.16 -1.63 9.37
N SER A 352 14.27 -2.21 8.94
CA SER A 352 14.82 -2.09 7.60
C SER A 352 15.10 -3.50 7.08
N GLU A 353 14.39 -3.86 6.02
CA GLU A 353 14.46 -5.16 5.37
C GLU A 353 15.05 -5.00 3.97
N THR A 354 16.00 -5.84 3.59
CA THR A 354 16.63 -5.82 2.27
C THR A 354 16.61 -7.21 1.66
N TYR A 355 16.23 -7.29 0.39
CA TYR A 355 16.26 -8.48 -0.45
C TYR A 355 17.19 -8.22 -1.62
N GLU A 356 18.32 -8.90 -1.70
CA GLU A 356 19.27 -8.82 -2.81
C GLU A 356 19.20 -10.07 -3.68
N TYR A 357 18.83 -9.90 -4.94
CA TYR A 357 18.67 -10.98 -5.89
C TYR A 357 19.87 -11.08 -6.82
N ARG A 358 20.35 -12.30 -7.05
CA ARG A 358 21.51 -12.57 -7.89
C ARG A 358 21.39 -13.91 -8.62
N ASN A 359 22.34 -14.16 -9.51
CA ASN A 359 22.49 -15.43 -10.21
C ASN A 359 21.22 -15.92 -10.94
N TYR A 360 20.41 -15.00 -11.45
CA TYR A 360 19.22 -15.32 -12.23
C TYR A 360 19.55 -16.25 -13.40
N ASN A 361 18.88 -17.41 -13.45
CA ASN A 361 19.11 -18.49 -14.40
C ASN A 361 20.59 -18.91 -14.52
N GLY A 362 21.38 -18.65 -13.48
CA GLY A 362 22.81 -18.95 -13.44
C GLY A 362 23.08 -20.41 -13.13
N ASN A 363 24.36 -20.79 -13.22
CA ASN A 363 24.81 -22.13 -12.87
C ASN A 363 25.27 -22.17 -11.39
N PHE A 364 24.35 -22.46 -10.50
CA PHE A 364 24.63 -22.75 -9.09
C PHE A 364 23.97 -24.07 -8.67
N ALA A 365 24.41 -24.67 -7.58
CA ALA A 365 23.75 -25.84 -6.99
C ALA A 365 22.73 -25.38 -5.93
N VAL A 366 21.51 -25.92 -6.01
CA VAL A 366 20.56 -25.91 -4.89
C VAL A 366 20.77 -27.22 -4.16
N GLU A 367 21.17 -27.13 -2.90
CA GLU A 367 21.52 -28.29 -2.09
C GLU A 367 20.25 -29.10 -1.77
N THR A 368 20.37 -30.42 -1.74
CA THR A 368 19.31 -31.31 -1.25
C THR A 368 19.73 -31.83 0.12
N PRO A 369 18.79 -32.08 1.02
CA PRO A 369 19.16 -32.45 2.37
C PRO A 369 19.61 -33.93 2.43
N ASP A 370 20.49 -34.27 3.37
CA ASP A 370 20.96 -35.64 3.58
C ASP A 370 19.95 -36.43 4.41
N GLU A 371 19.11 -37.23 3.74
CA GLU A 371 18.04 -37.98 4.39
C GLU A 371 18.54 -39.03 5.40
N SER A 372 19.82 -39.42 5.34
CA SER A 372 20.38 -40.38 6.29
C SER A 372 20.47 -39.84 7.73
N GLN A 373 20.32 -38.52 7.91
CA GLN A 373 20.43 -37.83 9.20
C GLN A 373 19.09 -37.43 9.81
N MET A 374 17.96 -37.94 9.29
CA MET A 374 16.63 -37.42 9.60
C MET A 374 15.75 -38.39 10.38
N GLU A 375 15.06 -37.88 11.39
CA GLU A 375 13.96 -38.58 12.06
C GLU A 375 12.62 -38.20 11.41
N VAL A 376 11.76 -39.19 11.14
CA VAL A 376 10.44 -38.96 10.53
C VAL A 376 9.46 -38.53 11.62
N GLU A 377 9.07 -37.26 11.63
CA GLU A 377 8.01 -36.77 12.51
C GLU A 377 6.66 -37.22 11.94
N GLY A 378 6.18 -38.39 12.37
CA GLY A 378 4.88 -38.92 11.94
C GLY A 378 4.74 -40.45 12.02
N GLU A 379 5.83 -41.22 11.92
CA GLU A 379 5.74 -42.67 12.10
C GLU A 379 5.38 -43.05 13.55
N GLN A 380 5.80 -42.26 14.55
CA GLN A 380 5.42 -42.53 15.94
C GLN A 380 3.91 -42.30 16.20
N GLN A 381 3.25 -41.38 15.49
CA GLN A 381 1.79 -41.17 15.64
C GLN A 381 0.98 -42.24 14.89
N ALA A 382 1.47 -42.75 13.77
CA ALA A 382 0.84 -43.88 13.07
C ALA A 382 1.05 -45.22 13.81
N LEU A 383 2.24 -45.44 14.40
CA LEU A 383 2.52 -46.62 15.24
C LEU A 383 1.75 -46.57 16.57
N ASN A 384 1.61 -45.41 17.21
CA ASN A 384 0.80 -45.26 18.43
C ASN A 384 -0.72 -45.27 18.18
N ALA A 385 -1.17 -45.28 16.92
CA ALA A 385 -2.57 -45.53 16.55
C ALA A 385 -2.83 -47.00 16.17
N LEU A 386 -1.77 -47.82 16.09
CA LEU A 386 -1.80 -49.25 15.80
C LEU A 386 -1.48 -50.13 17.03
N TYR A 387 -1.20 -49.52 18.17
CA TYR A 387 -1.12 -50.12 19.52
C TYR A 387 -2.07 -49.39 20.46
#